data_AF-A0A7R9B9H1-F1
#
_entry.id   AF-A0A7R9B9H1-F1
#
_cell.length_a   1.000
_cell.length_b   1.000
_cell.length_c   1.000
_cell.angle_alpha   90.00
_cell.angle_beta   90.00
_cell.angle_gamma   90.00
#
_symmetry.space_group_name_H-M   'P 1'
#
loop_
_entity.id
_entity.type
_entity.pdbx_description
1 polymer ?
#
loop_
_entity_poly.entity_id
_entity_poly.type
_entity_poly.pdbx_seq_one_letter_code
_entity_poly.pdbx_strand_id
1 'polypeptide(L)'
;FQIWLNNNELEYLDSHLVARWDKLEILDIQVNPWMCDCENQWMVSTLVKVIENKTPDLARGIMCGQPEEMRASFITDLEKRNYQMRCLDADGAHPERDSMLLVGVLVGVLLATPITLAAVLLWRKRRHIFSNTSNNYSRALYTKADLHDDGAI
;
A
#
# COMPACT_ATOMS: atom_id res chain seq x y z
N PHE A 1 43.08 -18.71 -4.46
CA PHE A 1 42.15 -19.08 -5.55
C PHE A 1 41.21 -17.92 -5.78
N GLN A 2 40.94 -17.56 -7.04
CA GLN A 2 40.27 -16.33 -7.41
C GLN A 2 39.16 -16.64 -8.41
N ILE A 3 38.00 -16.01 -8.26
CA ILE A 3 36.85 -16.14 -9.15
C ILE A 3 36.43 -14.73 -9.60
N TRP A 4 36.18 -14.59 -10.90
CA TRP A 4 35.69 -13.36 -11.54
C TRP A 4 34.41 -13.70 -12.29
N LEU A 5 33.28 -13.17 -11.81
CA LEU A 5 31.95 -13.31 -12.39
C LEU A 5 31.32 -11.94 -12.68
N ASN A 6 32.13 -10.88 -12.66
CA ASN A 6 31.66 -9.53 -12.89
C ASN A 6 31.22 -9.31 -14.34
N ASN A 7 30.32 -8.35 -14.54
CA ASN A 7 29.87 -7.92 -15.87
C ASN A 7 29.17 -9.03 -16.68
N ASN A 8 28.28 -9.77 -16.02
CA ASN A 8 27.41 -10.78 -16.62
C ASN A 8 25.93 -10.44 -16.35
N GLU A 9 25.03 -11.35 -16.70
CA GLU A 9 23.59 -11.25 -16.47
C GLU A 9 23.13 -12.18 -15.33
N LEU A 10 23.95 -12.34 -14.28
CA LEU A 10 23.60 -13.19 -13.14
C LEU A 10 22.59 -12.47 -12.24
N GLU A 11 21.42 -13.07 -12.07
CA GLU A 11 20.42 -12.61 -11.10
C GLU A 11 20.58 -13.32 -9.76
N TYR A 12 21.02 -14.58 -9.78
CA TYR A 12 21.14 -15.45 -8.61
C TYR A 12 22.51 -16.08 -8.51
N LEU A 13 22.95 -16.32 -7.28
CA LEU A 13 24.16 -17.07 -7.00
C LEU A 13 23.82 -18.16 -5.99
N ASP A 14 24.11 -19.42 -6.33
CA ASP A 14 23.86 -20.53 -5.42
C ASP A 14 24.96 -20.62 -4.36
N SER A 15 24.58 -20.66 -3.09
CA SER A 15 25.49 -20.82 -1.95
C SER A 15 26.31 -22.11 -2.01
N HIS A 16 25.85 -23.13 -2.74
CA HIS A 16 26.50 -24.43 -2.91
C HIS A 16 27.44 -24.50 -4.11
N LEU A 17 27.48 -23.48 -4.98
CA LEU A 17 28.34 -23.47 -6.17
C LEU A 17 29.82 -23.65 -5.80
N VAL A 18 30.24 -23.08 -4.66
CA VAL A 18 31.59 -23.21 -4.12
C VAL A 18 31.50 -23.77 -2.71
N ALA A 19 32.17 -24.89 -2.45
CA ALA A 19 32.12 -25.54 -1.14
C ALA A 19 32.70 -24.69 0.01
N ARG A 20 33.66 -23.79 -0.29
CA ARG A 20 34.41 -23.00 0.68
C ARG A 20 34.64 -21.56 0.22
N TRP A 21 33.59 -20.75 0.23
CA TRP A 21 33.67 -19.31 -0.08
C TRP A 21 34.67 -18.56 0.82
N ASP A 22 34.85 -19.00 2.06
CA ASP A 22 35.83 -18.48 3.02
C ASP A 22 37.29 -18.70 2.60
N LYS A 23 37.58 -19.50 1.57
CA LYS A 23 38.93 -19.74 1.05
C LYS A 23 39.26 -18.98 -0.24
N LEU A 24 38.28 -18.32 -0.86
CA LEU A 24 38.53 -17.47 -2.03
C LEU A 24 39.34 -16.23 -1.63
N GLU A 25 40.39 -15.89 -2.37
CA GLU A 25 41.16 -14.66 -2.14
C GLU A 25 40.46 -13.47 -2.75
N ILE A 26 39.93 -13.64 -3.97
CA ILE A 26 39.22 -12.63 -4.73
C ILE A 26 37.93 -13.26 -5.25
N LEU A 27 36.83 -12.55 -5.05
CA LEU A 27 35.54 -12.82 -5.65
C LEU A 27 34.99 -11.49 -6.17
N ASP A 28 35.01 -11.32 -7.49
CA ASP A 28 34.37 -10.18 -8.13
C ASP A 28 33.04 -10.61 -8.74
N ILE A 29 31.95 -10.04 -8.25
CA ILE A 29 30.57 -10.28 -8.70
C ILE A 29 29.86 -8.98 -9.06
N GLN A 30 30.61 -7.89 -9.22
CA GLN A 30 30.06 -6.58 -9.55
C GLN A 30 29.41 -6.58 -10.95
N VAL A 31 28.58 -5.57 -11.23
CA VAL A 31 27.97 -5.39 -12.55
C VAL A 31 27.19 -6.63 -13.01
N ASN A 32 26.27 -7.08 -12.16
CA ASN A 32 25.30 -8.12 -12.46
C ASN A 32 23.93 -7.64 -11.95
N PRO A 33 22.82 -8.00 -12.60
CA PRO A 33 21.48 -7.60 -12.20
C PRO A 33 20.95 -8.43 -11.02
N TRP A 34 21.67 -8.42 -9.88
CA TRP A 34 21.32 -9.26 -8.72
C TRP A 34 19.87 -9.09 -8.29
N MET A 35 19.15 -10.20 -8.15
CA MET A 35 17.81 -10.21 -7.57
C MET A 35 17.93 -10.22 -6.05
N CYS A 36 17.53 -9.13 -5.42
CA CYS A 36 17.56 -8.96 -3.97
C CYS A 36 16.24 -9.45 -3.34
N ASP A 37 15.92 -10.71 -3.53
CA ASP A 37 14.78 -11.39 -2.93
C ASP A 37 15.21 -12.35 -1.81
N CYS A 38 14.26 -13.11 -1.28
CA CYS A 38 14.52 -14.08 -0.22
C CYS A 38 15.48 -15.22 -0.63
N GLU A 39 15.55 -15.60 -1.90
CA GLU A 39 16.38 -16.74 -2.35
C GLU A 39 17.86 -16.36 -2.31
N ASN A 40 18.16 -15.10 -2.64
CA ASN A 40 19.49 -14.53 -2.49
C ASN A 40 19.76 -13.94 -1.10
N GLN A 41 18.94 -14.22 -0.07
CA GLN A 41 19.17 -13.71 1.30
C GLN A 41 20.58 -13.99 1.81
N TRP A 42 21.14 -15.14 1.45
CA TRP A 42 22.49 -15.53 1.83
C TRP A 42 23.57 -14.58 1.29
N MET A 43 23.35 -13.92 0.14
CA MET A 43 24.28 -12.95 -0.43
C MET A 43 24.46 -11.75 0.50
N VAL A 44 23.33 -11.23 1.01
CA VAL A 44 23.31 -10.11 1.97
C VAL A 44 23.79 -10.57 3.35
N SER A 45 23.30 -11.70 3.86
CA SER A 45 23.57 -12.10 5.25
C SER A 45 24.98 -12.66 5.48
N THR A 46 25.59 -13.22 4.44
CA THR A 46 26.78 -14.06 4.56
C THR A 46 27.85 -13.74 3.51
N LEU A 47 27.53 -13.80 2.21
CA LEU A 47 28.56 -13.67 1.17
C LEU A 47 29.25 -12.31 1.20
N VAL A 48 28.47 -11.23 1.29
CA VAL A 48 29.03 -9.88 1.25
C VAL A 48 30.00 -9.61 2.40
N LYS A 49 29.77 -10.21 3.59
CA LYS A 49 30.71 -10.14 4.73
C LYS A 49 32.03 -10.83 4.41
N VAL A 50 31.99 -11.96 3.71
CA VAL A 50 33.20 -12.68 3.28
C VAL A 50 33.99 -11.84 2.29
N ILE A 51 33.31 -11.18 1.34
CA ILE A 51 33.95 -10.29 0.35
C ILE A 51 34.49 -9.04 1.04
N GLU A 52 33.71 -8.38 1.91
CA GLU A 52 34.10 -7.15 2.60
C GLU A 52 35.34 -7.35 3.47
N ASN A 53 35.46 -8.51 4.14
CA ASN A 53 36.63 -8.85 4.95
C ASN A 53 37.93 -9.05 4.14
N LYS A 54 37.85 -9.34 2.83
CA LYS A 54 39.01 -9.66 1.99
C LYS A 54 39.32 -8.59 0.97
N THR A 55 38.29 -8.12 0.29
CA THR A 55 38.34 -7.17 -0.81
C THR A 55 37.21 -6.15 -0.63
N PRO A 56 37.35 -5.20 0.33
CA PRO A 56 36.30 -4.22 0.66
C PRO A 56 35.93 -3.32 -0.53
N ASP A 57 36.87 -3.08 -1.44
CA ASP A 57 36.63 -2.30 -2.65
C ASP A 57 35.65 -3.01 -3.61
N LEU A 58 35.74 -4.35 -3.69
CA LEU A 58 34.83 -5.14 -4.50
C LEU A 58 33.44 -5.21 -3.86
N ALA A 59 33.36 -5.38 -2.54
CA ALA A 59 32.09 -5.42 -1.81
C ALA A 59 31.23 -4.15 -2.04
N ARG A 60 31.88 -2.97 -2.07
CA ARG A 60 31.21 -1.67 -2.23
C ARG A 60 30.55 -1.46 -3.60
N GLY A 61 30.91 -2.23 -4.62
CA GLY A 61 30.30 -2.10 -5.96
C GLY A 61 29.22 -3.14 -6.26
N ILE A 62 28.82 -3.95 -5.28
CA ILE A 62 27.76 -4.95 -5.46
C ILE A 62 26.41 -4.29 -5.18
N MET A 63 25.57 -4.22 -6.22
CA MET A 63 24.27 -3.55 -6.18
C MET A 63 23.15 -4.51 -6.60
N CYS A 64 21.96 -4.29 -6.06
CA CYS A 64 20.74 -4.95 -6.53
C CYS A 64 20.33 -4.41 -7.91
N GLY A 65 20.02 -5.31 -8.85
CA GLY A 65 19.36 -4.95 -10.12
C GLY A 65 17.83 -5.02 -10.03
N GLN A 66 17.34 -5.91 -9.18
CA GLN A 66 15.93 -6.18 -8.91
C GLN A 66 15.69 -6.51 -7.42
N PRO A 67 14.45 -6.45 -6.94
CA PRO A 67 13.26 -5.90 -7.59
C PRO A 67 13.35 -4.36 -7.73
N GLU A 68 12.37 -3.74 -8.40
CA GLU A 68 12.39 -2.31 -8.74
C GLU A 68 12.61 -1.42 -7.51
N GLU A 69 12.01 -1.78 -6.38
CA GLU A 69 12.06 -1.03 -5.12
C GLU A 69 13.46 -0.98 -4.52
N MET A 70 14.32 -1.95 -4.87
CA MET A 70 15.68 -2.07 -4.38
C MET A 70 16.73 -1.84 -5.47
N ARG A 71 16.34 -1.50 -6.69
CA ARG A 71 17.29 -1.26 -7.79
C ARG A 71 18.33 -0.22 -7.39
N ALA A 72 19.59 -0.50 -7.73
CA ALA A 72 20.77 0.32 -7.41
C ALA A 72 21.05 0.48 -5.90
N SER A 73 20.39 -0.28 -5.04
CA SER A 73 20.75 -0.36 -3.62
C SER A 73 21.99 -1.22 -3.43
N PHE A 74 22.92 -0.78 -2.58
CA PHE A 74 24.12 -1.54 -2.25
C PHE A 74 23.79 -2.71 -1.32
N ILE A 75 24.28 -3.90 -1.66
CA ILE A 75 24.09 -5.11 -0.83
C ILE A 75 24.74 -4.92 0.56
N THR A 76 25.86 -4.19 0.65
CA THR A 76 26.50 -3.85 1.93
C THR A 76 25.61 -3.02 2.84
N ASP A 77 24.76 -2.16 2.28
CA ASP A 77 23.86 -1.32 3.08
C ASP A 77 22.64 -2.10 3.57
N LEU A 78 22.22 -3.11 2.83
CA LEU A 78 21.19 -4.06 3.26
C LEU A 78 21.72 -4.94 4.41
N GLU A 79 22.96 -5.39 4.30
CA GLU A 79 23.63 -6.19 5.33
C GLU A 79 23.74 -5.40 6.64
N LYS A 80 24.25 -4.17 6.61
CA LYS A 80 24.43 -3.31 7.81
C LYS A 80 23.11 -3.02 8.52
N ARG A 81 22.01 -2.93 7.77
CA ARG A 81 20.65 -2.73 8.29
C ARG A 81 20.00 -4.03 8.76
N ASN A 82 20.65 -5.17 8.61
CA ASN A 82 20.08 -6.51 8.81
C ASN A 82 18.75 -6.66 8.07
N TYR A 83 18.70 -6.18 6.83
CA TYR A 83 17.48 -6.20 6.03
C TYR A 83 17.13 -7.64 5.64
N GLN A 84 15.87 -8.00 5.89
CA GLN A 84 15.32 -9.30 5.49
C GLN A 84 14.55 -9.12 4.18
N MET A 85 15.09 -9.68 3.10
CA MET A 85 14.48 -9.64 1.78
C MET A 85 13.25 -10.55 1.76
N ARG A 86 12.25 -10.15 0.96
CA ARG A 86 10.99 -10.87 0.81
C ARG A 86 10.97 -11.58 -0.54
N CYS A 87 10.32 -12.73 -0.60
CA CYS A 87 9.98 -13.35 -1.88
C CYS A 87 8.80 -12.61 -2.48
N LEU A 88 8.63 -12.71 -3.80
CA LEU A 88 7.32 -12.46 -4.40
C LEU A 88 6.33 -13.47 -3.82
N ASP A 89 5.20 -12.98 -3.29
CA ASP A 89 4.11 -13.85 -2.85
C ASP A 89 3.59 -14.65 -4.06
N ALA A 90 3.06 -15.86 -3.85
CA ALA A 90 2.67 -16.79 -4.92
C ALA A 90 1.66 -16.19 -5.95
N ASP A 91 0.98 -15.12 -5.58
CA ASP A 91 0.03 -14.39 -6.41
C ASP A 91 0.66 -13.26 -7.25
N GLY A 92 1.97 -13.04 -7.14
CA GLY A 92 2.68 -12.00 -7.90
C GLY A 92 2.15 -10.59 -7.64
N ALA A 93 1.67 -10.31 -6.42
CA ALA A 93 1.12 -9.01 -6.06
C ALA A 93 2.18 -7.91 -6.25
N HIS A 94 1.80 -6.87 -6.99
CA HIS A 94 2.64 -5.72 -7.31
C HIS A 94 2.18 -4.57 -6.41
N PRO A 95 2.88 -4.29 -5.29
CA PRO A 95 2.40 -3.39 -4.25
C PRO A 95 2.12 -1.97 -4.79
N GLU A 96 2.79 -1.53 -5.86
CA GLU A 96 2.56 -0.24 -6.49
C GLU A 96 1.19 -0.11 -7.16
N ARG A 97 0.63 -1.21 -7.67
CA ARG A 97 -0.70 -1.20 -8.33
C ARG A 97 -1.83 -1.51 -7.37
N ASP A 98 -1.61 -2.49 -6.49
CA ASP A 98 -2.65 -2.95 -5.57
C ASP A 98 -2.93 -1.92 -4.47
N SER A 99 -1.93 -1.13 -4.07
CA SER A 99 -2.11 -0.04 -3.11
C SER A 99 -3.02 1.07 -3.63
N MET A 100 -2.96 1.40 -4.92
CA MET A 100 -3.77 2.49 -5.49
C MET A 100 -5.27 2.16 -5.49
N LEU A 101 -5.62 0.90 -5.78
CA LEU A 101 -7.00 0.42 -5.74
C LEU A 101 -7.56 0.46 -4.31
N LEU A 102 -6.79 -0.01 -3.34
CA LEU A 102 -7.17 0.00 -1.93
C LEU A 102 -7.43 1.44 -1.43
N VAL A 103 -6.52 2.37 -1.74
CA VAL A 103 -6.65 3.78 -1.37
C VAL A 103 -7.90 4.40 -1.99
N GLY A 104 -8.17 4.13 -3.27
CA GLY A 104 -9.37 4.60 -3.96
C GLY A 104 -10.67 4.12 -3.30
N VAL A 105 -10.75 2.84 -2.95
CA VAL A 105 -11.91 2.27 -2.24
C VAL A 105 -12.10 2.92 -0.87
N LEU A 106 -11.01 3.12 -0.13
CA LEU A 106 -11.06 3.68 1.22
C LEU A 106 -11.53 5.14 1.22
N VAL A 107 -11.01 5.95 0.27
CA VAL A 107 -11.48 7.32 0.06
C VAL A 107 -12.96 7.34 -0.35
N GLY A 108 -13.39 6.46 -1.24
CA GLY A 108 -14.78 6.35 -1.66
C GLY A 108 -15.74 6.05 -0.49
N VAL A 109 -15.36 5.13 0.40
CA VAL A 109 -16.14 4.80 1.60
C VAL A 109 -16.20 5.98 2.57
N LEU A 110 -15.08 6.66 2.81
CA LEU A 110 -15.02 7.83 3.69
C LEU A 110 -15.89 9.00 3.18
N LEU A 111 -16.05 9.16 1.86
CA LEU A 111 -16.93 10.20 1.29
C LEU A 111 -18.40 9.78 1.25
N ALA A 112 -18.69 8.50 1.00
CA ALA A 112 -20.07 8.01 0.94
C ALA A 112 -20.78 8.09 2.30
N THR A 113 -20.05 7.89 3.40
CA THR A 113 -20.61 7.91 4.76
C THR A 113 -21.23 9.26 5.18
N PRO A 114 -20.57 10.44 5.06
CA PRO A 114 -21.19 11.72 5.36
C PRO A 114 -22.29 12.09 4.37
N ILE A 115 -22.16 11.72 3.08
CA ILE A 115 -23.16 12.01 2.04
C ILE A 115 -24.47 11.29 2.36
N THR A 116 -24.41 9.99 2.66
CA THR A 116 -25.58 9.19 3.02
C THR A 116 -26.23 9.68 4.31
N LEU A 117 -25.43 10.01 5.33
CA LEU A 117 -25.93 10.58 6.59
C LEU A 117 -26.66 11.92 6.35
N ALA A 118 -26.05 12.84 5.58
CA ALA A 118 -26.65 14.13 5.26
C ALA A 118 -27.96 13.97 4.48
N ALA A 119 -28.01 13.07 3.50
CA ALA A 119 -29.23 12.78 2.74
C ALA A 119 -30.36 12.26 3.65
N VAL A 120 -30.05 11.37 4.59
CA VAL A 120 -31.02 10.85 5.57
C VAL A 120 -31.54 11.97 6.49
N LEU A 121 -30.67 12.84 6.98
CA LEU A 121 -31.07 13.96 7.85
C LEU A 121 -31.98 14.95 7.11
N LEU A 122 -31.65 15.29 5.85
CA LEU A 122 -32.48 16.15 5.01
C LEU A 122 -33.85 15.52 4.74
N TRP A 123 -33.90 14.21 4.48
CA TRP A 123 -35.16 13.50 4.27
C TRP A 123 -36.02 13.46 5.53
N ARG A 124 -35.42 13.25 6.71
CA ARG A 124 -36.13 13.28 8.00
C ARG A 124 -36.67 14.69 8.30
N LYS A 125 -35.89 15.75 8.06
CA LYS A 125 -36.32 17.14 8.26
C LYS A 125 -37.48 17.50 7.35
N ARG A 126 -37.41 17.15 6.05
CA ARG A 126 -38.47 17.41 5.08
C ARG A 126 -39.77 16.68 5.44
N ARG A 127 -39.69 15.40 5.87
CA ARG A 127 -40.87 14.66 6.35
C ARG A 127 -41.48 15.27 7.60
N HIS A 128 -40.65 15.68 8.57
CA HIS A 128 -41.15 16.34 9.78
C HIS A 128 -41.91 17.63 9.46
N ILE A 129 -41.34 18.50 8.62
CA ILE A 129 -41.98 19.76 8.20
C ILE A 129 -43.32 19.47 7.52
N PHE A 130 -43.36 18.54 6.57
CA PHE A 130 -44.59 18.20 5.83
C PHE A 130 -45.68 17.60 6.74
N SER A 131 -45.31 16.76 7.71
CA SER A 131 -46.26 16.23 8.69
C SER A 131 -46.80 17.32 9.64
N ASN A 132 -45.97 18.29 10.03
CA ASN A 132 -46.38 19.36 10.93
C ASN A 132 -47.31 20.37 10.24
N THR A 133 -47.12 20.61 8.94
CA THR A 133 -48.05 21.43 8.16
C THR A 133 -49.42 20.73 8.05
N SER A 134 -49.46 19.38 7.96
CA SER A 134 -50.72 18.62 7.93
C SER A 134 -51.65 18.73 9.14
N ASN A 135 -51.11 19.03 10.32
CA ASN A 135 -51.93 19.22 11.54
C ASN A 135 -52.55 20.62 11.67
N ASN A 136 -52.21 21.58 10.81
CA ASN A 136 -52.68 22.97 10.91
C ASN A 136 -53.84 23.34 9.97
N TYR A 137 -54.36 22.40 9.17
CA TYR A 137 -55.40 22.71 8.17
C TYR A 137 -56.86 22.49 8.61
N SER A 138 -57.12 22.04 9.85
CA SER A 138 -58.48 21.61 10.27
C SER A 138 -59.32 22.66 10.99
N ARG A 139 -58.97 23.96 10.95
CA ARG A 139 -59.69 25.01 11.69
C ARG A 139 -59.94 26.30 10.89
N ALA A 140 -60.62 26.20 9.75
CA ALA A 140 -61.17 27.39 9.08
C ALA A 140 -62.31 27.03 8.13
N LEU A 141 -63.47 26.59 8.66
CA LEU A 141 -64.74 26.57 7.91
C LEU A 141 -65.92 26.23 8.83
N TYR A 142 -66.24 27.13 9.76
CA TYR A 142 -67.59 27.23 10.34
C TYR A 142 -67.90 28.70 10.61
N THR A 143 -68.35 29.41 9.56
CA THR A 143 -69.15 30.62 9.70
C THR A 143 -70.58 30.21 9.43
N LYS A 144 -71.39 30.06 10.47
CA LYS A 144 -72.83 29.93 10.33
C LYS A 144 -73.43 31.33 10.48
N ALA A 145 -74.03 31.81 9.40
CA ALA A 145 -74.85 33.02 9.39
C ALA A 145 -76.21 32.68 10.01
N ASP A 146 -76.69 33.52 10.93
CA ASP A 146 -78.11 33.58 11.27
C ASP A 146 -78.52 35.07 11.30
N LEU A 147 -79.20 35.47 10.23
CA LEU A 147 -80.06 36.64 10.13
C LEU A 147 -81.49 36.12 10.21
N HIS A 148 -82.23 36.42 11.26
CA HIS A 148 -83.68 36.63 11.15
C HIS A 148 -84.23 37.48 12.31
N ASP A 149 -85.24 38.24 11.94
CA ASP A 149 -85.85 39.43 12.52
C ASP A 149 -87.07 39.10 13.40
N ASP A 150 -87.63 40.15 14.00
CA ASP A 150 -89.03 40.32 14.47
C ASP A 150 -89.44 39.94 15.92
N GLY A 151 -89.52 40.98 16.78
CA GLY A 151 -90.79 41.57 17.24
C GLY A 151 -91.55 40.98 18.44
N ALA A 152 -91.83 41.83 19.46
CA ALA A 152 -92.91 41.86 20.48
C ALA A 152 -92.34 42.21 21.89
N ILE A 153 -92.76 43.21 22.69
CA ILE A 153 -93.86 44.19 22.79
C ILE A 153 -93.27 45.45 23.42
#